data_AF-A0A974P0M3-F1
#
_entry.id   AF-A0A974P0M3-F1
#
_cell.length_a   1.000
_cell.length_b   1.000
_cell.length_c   1.000
_cell.angle_alpha   90.00
_cell.angle_beta   90.00
_cell.angle_gamma   90.00
#
_symmetry.space_group_name_H-M   'P 1'
#
loop_
_entity.id
_entity.type
_entity.pdbx_description
1 polymer ?
#
loop_
_entity_poly.entity_id
_entity_poly.type
_entity_poly.pdbx_seq_one_letter_code
_entity_poly.pdbx_strand_id
1 'polypeptide(L)'
;MNSLSRRFLISVGLMSLVVTILGSIGAFVVFQQELTNRQISYLSDYVRERSSNIDKRFTNLSNLHKAAGVELERRMNHLSDADVERLTDDYFPAKGDGTRRSRDDLFDGHLTASGRWVYGIGGFLSQADTASIADRRALTAALSVVSDFGQAARSEYDNFYFFQAKPTRLVMFGPDRPDRLMFYRHEAPASLDVSKEEMAQITLPRNDPPASPAAPTCSA
;
A
#
# COMPACT_ATOMS: atom_id res chain seq x y z
N MET A 1 60.68 -1.98 -66.22
CA MET A 1 60.01 -0.67 -66.00
C MET A 1 58.89 -0.78 -64.96
N ASN A 2 59.14 -1.41 -63.80
CA ASN A 2 58.19 -1.48 -62.69
C ASN A 2 58.78 -0.67 -61.54
N SER A 3 58.17 0.42 -61.09
CA SER A 3 58.25 0.80 -59.67
C SER A 3 57.42 2.04 -59.27
N LEU A 4 57.29 3.06 -60.12
CA LEU A 4 56.74 4.36 -59.68
C LEU A 4 55.21 4.36 -59.48
N SER A 5 54.45 3.92 -60.50
CA SER A 5 52.98 3.87 -60.45
C SER A 5 52.44 2.85 -59.42
N ARG A 6 53.11 1.70 -59.28
CA ARG A 6 52.73 0.67 -58.28
C ARG A 6 52.98 1.14 -56.84
N ARG A 7 54.11 1.81 -56.56
CA ARG A 7 54.38 2.38 -55.23
C ARG A 7 53.42 3.52 -54.88
N PHE A 8 53.06 4.35 -55.87
CA PHE A 8 52.07 5.41 -55.68
C PHE A 8 50.69 4.86 -55.33
N LEU A 9 50.18 3.87 -56.09
CA LEU A 9 48.88 3.24 -55.82
C LEU A 9 48.85 2.53 -54.45
N ILE A 10 49.94 1.86 -54.06
CA ILE A 10 50.05 1.22 -52.73
C ILE A 10 50.03 2.27 -51.62
N SER A 11 50.74 3.39 -51.79
CA SER A 11 50.77 4.48 -50.79
C SER A 11 49.38 5.10 -50.59
N VAL A 12 48.68 5.41 -51.68
CA VAL A 12 47.33 5.97 -51.62
C VAL A 12 46.33 4.98 -51.00
N GLY A 13 46.42 3.70 -51.36
CA GLY A 13 45.59 2.65 -50.76
C GLY A 13 45.84 2.48 -49.26
N LEU A 14 47.10 2.51 -48.83
CA LEU A 14 47.47 2.42 -47.42
C LEU A 14 47.00 3.65 -46.64
N MET A 15 47.14 4.84 -47.20
CA MET A 15 46.69 6.08 -46.57
C MET A 15 45.17 6.14 -46.44
N SER A 16 44.43 5.72 -47.48
CA SER A 16 42.97 5.58 -47.41
C SER A 16 42.55 4.59 -46.33
N LEU A 17 43.23 3.43 -46.23
CA LEU A 17 42.96 2.44 -45.20
C LEU A 17 43.17 3.02 -43.79
N VAL A 18 44.28 3.72 -43.58
CA VAL A 18 44.60 4.35 -42.28
C VAL A 18 43.56 5.39 -41.91
N VAL A 19 43.16 6.26 -42.85
CA VAL A 19 42.12 7.27 -42.62
C VAL A 19 40.77 6.62 -42.29
N THR A 20 40.38 5.56 -42.99
CA THR A 20 39.14 4.83 -42.70
C THR A 20 39.17 4.17 -41.33
N ILE A 21 40.29 3.55 -40.94
CA ILE A 21 40.44 2.92 -39.62
C ILE A 21 40.37 3.98 -38.51
N LEU A 22 41.11 5.08 -38.64
CA LEU A 22 41.11 6.16 -37.66
C LEU A 22 39.72 6.82 -37.54
N GLY A 23 39.05 7.05 -38.68
CA GLY A 23 37.70 7.57 -38.71
C GLY A 23 36.68 6.62 -38.06
N SER A 24 36.81 5.32 -38.31
CA SER A 24 35.92 4.30 -37.72
C SER A 24 36.12 4.18 -36.21
N ILE A 25 37.38 4.23 -35.73
CA ILE A 25 37.69 4.21 -34.30
C ILE A 25 37.15 5.47 -33.63
N GLY A 26 37.37 6.64 -34.23
CA GLY A 26 36.84 7.91 -33.71
C GLY A 26 35.32 7.90 -33.61
N ALA A 27 34.63 7.46 -34.67
CA ALA A 27 33.19 7.30 -34.68
C ALA A 27 32.72 6.29 -33.62
N PHE A 28 33.38 5.14 -33.49
CA PHE A 28 33.04 4.12 -32.50
C PHE A 28 33.16 4.62 -31.06
N VAL A 29 34.22 5.37 -30.74
CA VAL A 29 34.41 5.95 -29.40
C VAL A 29 33.31 6.96 -29.08
N VAL A 30 32.97 7.84 -30.02
CA VAL A 30 31.88 8.82 -29.86
C VAL A 30 30.54 8.12 -29.67
N PHE A 31 30.23 7.10 -30.49
CA PHE A 31 29.01 6.32 -30.36
C PHE A 31 28.92 5.58 -29.02
N GLN A 32 30.01 5.00 -28.53
CA GLN A 32 30.05 4.33 -27.22
C GLN A 32 29.79 5.29 -26.07
N GLN A 33 30.41 6.48 -26.10
CA GLN A 33 30.18 7.51 -25.08
C GLN A 33 28.73 8.02 -25.11
N GLU A 34 28.18 8.22 -26.30
CA GLU A 34 26.80 8.70 -26.45
C GLU A 34 25.78 7.65 -25.99
N LEU A 35 25.98 6.37 -26.31
CA LEU A 35 25.12 5.28 -25.85
C LEU A 35 25.19 5.08 -24.32
N THR A 36 26.39 5.15 -23.74
CA THR A 36 26.61 5.03 -22.29
C THR A 36 25.94 6.18 -21.55
N ASN A 37 26.12 7.42 -22.02
CA ASN A 37 25.49 8.60 -21.42
C ASN A 37 23.96 8.55 -21.50
N ARG A 38 23.40 8.07 -22.62
CA ARG A 38 21.95 7.88 -22.77
C ARG A 38 21.41 6.81 -21.81
N GLN A 39 22.11 5.69 -21.64
CA GLN A 39 21.72 4.65 -20.69
C GLN A 39 21.76 5.13 -19.24
N ILE A 40 22.80 5.87 -18.84
CA ILE A 40 22.93 6.43 -17.49
C ILE A 40 21.84 7.48 -17.24
N SER A 41 21.57 8.38 -18.19
CA SER A 41 20.49 9.37 -18.07
C SER A 41 19.13 8.68 -17.93
N TYR A 42 18.82 7.71 -18.78
CA TYR A 42 17.57 6.96 -18.73
C TYR A 42 17.39 6.24 -17.38
N LEU A 43 18.45 5.61 -16.86
CA LEU A 43 18.39 4.94 -15.57
C LEU A 43 18.21 5.94 -14.41
N SER A 44 18.90 7.07 -14.45
CA SER A 44 18.75 8.14 -13.45
C SER A 44 17.32 8.71 -13.46
N ASP A 45 16.77 8.97 -14.64
CA ASP A 45 15.40 9.49 -14.78
C ASP A 45 14.37 8.47 -14.30
N TYR A 46 14.54 7.19 -14.68
CA TYR A 46 13.70 6.10 -14.21
C TYR A 46 13.75 5.93 -12.67
N VAL A 47 14.93 5.94 -12.07
CA VAL A 47 15.08 5.85 -10.61
C VAL A 47 14.44 7.06 -9.92
N ARG A 48 14.65 8.27 -10.44
CA ARG A 48 14.05 9.49 -9.89
C ARG A 48 12.53 9.48 -9.96
N GLU A 49 11.97 9.10 -11.11
CA GLU A 49 10.52 9.00 -11.30
C GLU A 49 9.93 7.92 -10.41
N ARG A 50 10.59 6.76 -10.30
CA ARG A 50 10.14 5.67 -9.44
C ARG A 50 10.19 6.05 -7.96
N SER A 51 11.27 6.66 -7.49
CA SER A 51 11.36 7.16 -6.12
C SER A 51 10.28 8.19 -5.84
N SER A 52 10.06 9.16 -6.72
CA SER A 52 9.00 10.17 -6.53
C SER A 52 7.60 9.55 -6.46
N ASN A 53 7.31 8.53 -7.29
CA ASN A 53 6.02 7.83 -7.24
C ASN A 53 5.87 7.00 -5.96
N ILE A 54 6.93 6.36 -5.49
CA ILE A 54 6.93 5.61 -4.24
C ILE A 54 6.74 6.56 -3.04
N ASP A 55 7.47 7.67 -3.00
CA ASP A 55 7.37 8.68 -1.94
C ASP A 55 5.97 9.27 -1.85
N LYS A 56 5.33 9.56 -2.99
CA LYS A 56 3.94 10.02 -3.03
C LYS A 56 2.98 9.00 -2.45
N ARG A 57 3.12 7.71 -2.81
CA ARG A 57 2.26 6.64 -2.29
C ARG A 57 2.42 6.49 -0.78
N PHE A 58 3.65 6.47 -0.27
CA PHE A 58 3.90 6.39 1.18
C PHE A 58 3.39 7.64 1.91
N THR A 59 3.58 8.82 1.35
CA THR A 59 3.06 10.07 1.92
C THR A 59 1.53 10.05 1.98
N ASN A 60 0.87 9.62 0.90
CA ASN A 60 -0.59 9.48 0.85
C ASN A 60 -1.08 8.46 1.90
N LEU A 61 -0.44 7.30 1.99
CA LEU A 61 -0.77 6.27 2.98
C LEU A 61 -0.62 6.79 4.42
N SER A 62 0.49 7.48 4.70
CA SER A 62 0.76 8.07 6.02
C SER A 62 -0.27 9.14 6.39
N ASN A 63 -0.62 10.01 5.44
CA ASN A 63 -1.65 11.02 5.62
C ASN A 63 -3.04 10.40 5.85
N LEU A 64 -3.39 9.36 5.08
CA LEU A 64 -4.65 8.63 5.22
C LEU A 64 -4.74 7.97 6.60
N HIS A 65 -3.68 7.28 7.03
CA HIS A 65 -3.61 6.63 8.34
C HIS A 65 -3.74 7.63 9.48
N LYS A 66 -3.01 8.76 9.42
CA LYS A 66 -3.09 9.82 10.42
C LYS A 66 -4.49 10.44 10.49
N ALA A 67 -5.10 10.74 9.34
CA ALA A 67 -6.44 11.29 9.28
C ALA A 67 -7.49 10.30 9.82
N ALA A 68 -7.38 9.02 9.47
CA ALA A 68 -8.24 7.97 10.00
C ALA A 68 -8.11 7.82 11.53
N GLY A 69 -6.88 7.94 12.07
CA GLY A 69 -6.62 7.91 13.50
C GLY A 69 -7.30 9.07 14.25
N VAL A 70 -7.15 10.30 13.74
CA VAL A 70 -7.82 11.50 14.30
C VAL A 70 -9.34 11.34 14.24
N GLU A 71 -9.87 10.81 13.14
CA GLU A 71 -11.30 10.58 12.98
C GLU A 71 -11.85 9.49 13.90
N LEU A 72 -11.07 8.42 14.13
CA LEU A 72 -11.40 7.36 15.07
C LEU A 72 -11.50 7.94 16.49
N GLU A 73 -10.48 8.66 16.94
CA GLU A 73 -10.44 9.31 18.25
C GLU A 73 -11.63 10.27 18.42
N ARG A 74 -11.85 11.15 17.42
CA ARG A 74 -12.96 12.10 17.41
C ARG A 74 -14.31 11.39 17.59
N ARG A 75 -14.57 10.33 16.82
CA ARG A 75 -15.84 9.59 16.88
C ARG A 75 -16.00 8.86 18.20
N MET A 76 -14.94 8.21 18.70
CA MET A 76 -14.97 7.57 20.02
C MET A 76 -15.33 8.55 21.14
N ASN A 77 -14.81 9.78 21.09
CA ASN A 77 -15.07 10.80 22.11
C ASN A 77 -16.50 11.37 22.07
N HIS A 78 -17.20 11.28 20.94
CA HIS A 78 -18.56 11.80 20.78
C HIS A 78 -19.65 10.74 20.93
N LEU A 79 -19.31 9.45 20.96
CA LEU A 79 -20.27 8.38 21.20
C LEU A 79 -20.63 8.29 22.69
N SER A 80 -21.92 8.33 23.00
CA SER A 80 -22.43 7.98 24.34
C SER A 80 -22.43 6.47 24.54
N ASP A 81 -22.42 5.98 25.79
CA ASP A 81 -22.47 4.53 26.05
C ASP A 81 -23.76 3.90 25.49
N ALA A 82 -24.90 4.60 25.56
CA ALA A 82 -26.16 4.16 24.97
C ALA A 82 -26.09 4.05 23.43
N ASP A 83 -25.41 5.00 22.78
CA ASP A 83 -25.16 4.90 21.33
C ASP A 83 -24.25 3.74 20.99
N VAL A 84 -23.20 3.50 21.79
CA VAL A 84 -22.28 2.37 21.58
C VAL A 84 -23.04 1.06 21.65
N GLU A 85 -23.88 0.85 22.65
CA GLU A 85 -24.69 -0.37 22.78
C GLU A 85 -25.62 -0.55 21.58
N ARG A 86 -26.42 0.48 21.27
CA ARG A 86 -27.35 0.46 20.14
C ARG A 86 -26.66 0.17 18.81
N LEU A 87 -25.56 0.85 18.52
CA LEU A 87 -24.79 0.67 17.28
C LEU A 87 -24.07 -0.68 17.25
N THR A 88 -23.62 -1.19 18.40
CA THR A 88 -23.02 -2.52 18.49
C THR A 88 -24.05 -3.59 18.15
N ASP A 89 -25.27 -3.49 18.69
CA ASP A 89 -26.34 -4.45 18.39
C ASP A 89 -26.83 -4.35 16.95
N ASP A 90 -26.90 -3.13 16.39
CA ASP A 90 -27.32 -2.90 15.00
C ASP A 90 -26.29 -3.41 13.97
N TYR A 91 -25.01 -3.06 14.17
CA TYR A 91 -23.96 -3.39 13.21
C TYR A 91 -23.35 -4.77 13.45
N PHE A 92 -23.24 -5.19 14.72
CA PHE A 92 -22.57 -6.42 15.13
C PHE A 92 -23.47 -7.28 16.03
N PRO A 93 -24.56 -7.84 15.47
CA PRO A 93 -25.42 -8.74 16.23
C PRO A 93 -24.63 -9.91 16.83
N ALA A 94 -25.09 -10.38 17.99
CA ALA A 94 -24.55 -11.56 18.63
C ALA A 94 -24.85 -12.80 17.78
N LYS A 95 -23.84 -13.63 17.53
CA LYS A 95 -24.01 -14.89 16.80
C LYS A 95 -24.40 -16.06 17.71
N GLY A 96 -24.20 -15.92 19.02
CA GLY A 96 -24.48 -16.97 20.02
C GLY A 96 -23.31 -17.93 20.28
N ASP A 97 -22.18 -17.77 19.59
CA ASP A 97 -20.95 -18.55 19.75
C ASP A 97 -19.86 -17.81 20.57
N GLY A 98 -20.27 -16.80 21.35
CA GLY A 98 -19.35 -15.89 22.06
C GLY A 98 -18.71 -14.83 21.15
N THR A 99 -19.16 -14.70 19.90
CA THR A 99 -18.74 -13.66 18.95
C THR A 99 -19.87 -12.71 18.59
N ARG A 100 -19.48 -11.51 18.16
CA ARG A 100 -20.34 -10.55 17.45
C ARG A 100 -19.75 -10.29 16.07
N ARG A 101 -20.59 -10.20 15.04
CA ARG A 101 -20.14 -10.14 13.65
C ARG A 101 -20.97 -9.16 12.85
N SER A 102 -20.34 -8.52 11.86
CA SER A 102 -21.05 -7.60 10.97
C SER A 102 -22.21 -8.31 10.29
N ARG A 103 -23.34 -7.61 10.13
CA ARG A 103 -24.42 -8.07 9.27
C ARG A 103 -23.96 -8.27 7.81
N ASP A 104 -24.64 -9.14 7.09
CA ASP A 104 -24.29 -9.45 5.70
C ASP A 104 -24.52 -8.29 4.74
N ASP A 105 -25.56 -7.50 5.00
CA ASP A 105 -25.91 -6.32 4.21
C ASP A 105 -24.83 -5.22 4.23
N LEU A 106 -23.99 -5.18 5.27
CA LEU A 106 -22.84 -4.27 5.34
C LEU A 106 -21.73 -4.66 4.35
N PHE A 107 -21.67 -5.92 3.92
CA PHE A 107 -20.81 -6.34 2.82
C PHE A 107 -21.51 -6.19 1.47
N ASP A 108 -22.74 -6.68 1.37
CA ASP A 108 -23.44 -6.79 0.09
C ASP A 108 -23.93 -5.43 -0.44
N GLY A 109 -24.17 -4.48 0.45
CA GLY A 109 -24.69 -3.15 0.11
C GLY A 109 -25.96 -2.82 0.87
N HIS A 110 -25.94 -1.74 1.63
CA HIS A 110 -27.07 -1.25 2.41
C HIS A 110 -27.14 0.28 2.37
N LEU A 111 -28.33 0.82 2.12
CA LEU A 111 -28.61 2.24 2.25
C LEU A 111 -29.05 2.53 3.69
N THR A 112 -28.25 3.28 4.44
CA THR A 112 -28.61 3.69 5.79
C THR A 112 -29.82 4.63 5.78
N ALA A 113 -30.50 4.74 6.93
CA ALA A 113 -31.59 5.71 7.12
C ALA A 113 -31.16 7.17 6.84
N SER A 114 -29.86 7.47 6.96
CA SER A 114 -29.28 8.78 6.63
C SER A 114 -28.95 8.95 5.14
N GLY A 115 -29.28 7.99 4.28
CA GLY A 115 -28.99 8.01 2.84
C GLY A 115 -27.55 7.64 2.46
N ARG A 116 -26.75 7.09 3.38
CA ARG A 116 -25.37 6.65 3.09
C ARG A 116 -25.38 5.23 2.54
N TRP A 117 -24.69 5.00 1.43
CA TRP A 117 -24.46 3.66 0.90
C TRP A 117 -23.23 3.02 1.58
N VAL A 118 -23.41 1.87 2.20
CA VAL A 118 -22.35 1.10 2.89
C VAL A 118 -22.26 -0.27 2.25
N TYR A 119 -21.06 -0.73 1.91
CA TYR A 119 -20.80 -2.02 1.29
C TYR A 119 -19.36 -2.46 1.55
N GLY A 120 -19.03 -3.71 1.25
CA GLY A 120 -17.67 -4.25 1.33
C GLY A 120 -17.10 -4.37 2.75
N ILE A 121 -17.92 -4.20 3.78
CA ILE A 121 -17.49 -4.23 5.18
C ILE A 121 -17.67 -5.62 5.77
N GLY A 122 -16.62 -6.13 6.41
CA GLY A 122 -16.65 -7.29 7.28
C GLY A 122 -16.15 -6.91 8.67
N GLY A 123 -16.81 -7.43 9.70
CA GLY A 123 -16.56 -7.04 11.08
C GLY A 123 -16.64 -8.22 12.03
N PHE A 124 -15.76 -8.23 13.04
CA PHE A 124 -15.63 -9.34 13.98
C PHE A 124 -15.16 -8.86 15.36
N LEU A 125 -15.81 -9.39 16.40
CA LEU A 125 -15.43 -9.25 17.79
C LEU A 125 -15.41 -10.63 18.44
N SER A 126 -14.21 -11.07 18.84
CA SER A 126 -14.03 -12.25 19.69
C SER A 126 -14.42 -11.95 21.13
N GLN A 127 -14.79 -12.99 21.89
CA GLN A 127 -15.03 -12.90 23.33
C GLN A 127 -15.99 -11.75 23.69
N ALA A 128 -17.08 -11.63 22.92
CA ALA A 128 -18.00 -10.50 22.95
C ALA A 128 -18.66 -10.29 24.33
N ASP A 129 -18.81 -11.38 25.09
CA ASP A 129 -19.41 -11.38 26.43
C ASP A 129 -18.52 -10.68 27.47
N THR A 130 -17.20 -10.68 27.25
CA THR A 130 -16.21 -10.01 28.12
C THR A 130 -15.74 -8.66 27.58
N ALA A 131 -16.20 -8.27 26.38
CA ALA A 131 -15.79 -7.02 25.76
C ALA A 131 -16.35 -5.82 26.53
N SER A 132 -15.46 -4.92 26.95
CA SER A 132 -15.84 -3.70 27.67
C SER A 132 -16.60 -2.71 26.77
N ILE A 133 -17.26 -1.72 27.37
CA ILE A 133 -17.89 -0.64 26.61
C ILE A 133 -16.88 0.13 25.75
N ALA A 134 -15.63 0.29 26.23
CA ALA A 134 -14.55 0.91 25.48
C ALA A 134 -14.15 0.08 24.25
N ASP A 135 -14.15 -1.25 24.37
CA ASP A 135 -13.85 -2.14 23.24
C ASP A 135 -14.92 -2.06 22.15
N ARG A 136 -16.19 -2.03 22.56
CA ARG A 136 -17.34 -1.86 21.66
C ARG A 136 -17.35 -0.46 21.02
N ARG A 137 -17.01 0.58 21.79
CA ARG A 137 -16.87 1.96 21.31
C ARG A 137 -15.80 2.08 20.22
N ALA A 138 -14.64 1.47 20.43
CA ALA A 138 -13.58 1.44 19.42
C ALA A 138 -14.05 0.73 18.14
N LEU A 139 -14.70 -0.43 18.27
CA LEU A 139 -15.18 -1.22 17.12
C LEU A 139 -16.27 -0.50 16.31
N THR A 140 -17.26 0.08 16.98
CA THR A 140 -18.36 0.82 16.34
C THR A 140 -17.87 2.09 15.64
N ALA A 141 -16.97 2.85 16.28
CA ALA A 141 -16.33 4.01 15.67
C ALA A 141 -15.48 3.58 14.46
N ALA A 142 -14.69 2.51 14.61
CA ALA A 142 -13.87 1.95 13.54
C ALA A 142 -14.69 1.53 12.32
N LEU A 143 -15.88 0.95 12.50
CA LEU A 143 -16.75 0.59 11.37
C LEU A 143 -17.04 1.78 10.46
N SER A 144 -17.38 2.92 11.04
CA SER A 144 -17.70 4.10 10.24
C SER A 144 -16.45 4.72 9.61
N VAL A 145 -15.32 4.75 10.31
CA VAL A 145 -14.04 5.22 9.76
C VAL A 145 -13.58 4.33 8.61
N VAL A 146 -13.58 3.01 8.80
CA VAL A 146 -13.15 2.03 7.80
C VAL A 146 -14.06 2.05 6.58
N SER A 147 -15.37 2.24 6.74
CA SER A 147 -16.28 2.45 5.61
C SER A 147 -15.97 3.74 4.85
N ASP A 148 -15.87 4.88 5.54
CA ASP A 148 -15.70 6.17 4.88
C ASP A 148 -14.32 6.27 4.18
N PHE A 149 -13.25 5.88 4.87
CA PHE A 149 -11.88 5.93 4.35
C PHE A 149 -11.59 4.80 3.37
N GLY A 150 -12.11 3.60 3.61
CA GLY A 150 -11.94 2.47 2.70
C GLY A 150 -12.55 2.74 1.34
N GLN A 151 -13.77 3.29 1.30
CA GLN A 151 -14.40 3.68 0.04
C GLN A 151 -13.60 4.77 -0.69
N ALA A 152 -13.11 5.78 0.04
CA ALA A 152 -12.29 6.85 -0.54
C ALA A 152 -10.94 6.35 -1.08
N ALA A 153 -10.37 5.33 -0.44
CA ALA A 153 -9.04 4.81 -0.75
C ALA A 153 -9.06 3.56 -1.65
N ARG A 154 -10.25 3.08 -2.06
CA ARG A 154 -10.43 1.83 -2.84
C ARG A 154 -9.62 1.77 -4.13
N SER A 155 -9.43 2.91 -4.81
CA SER A 155 -8.64 2.95 -6.06
C SER A 155 -7.13 2.81 -5.84
N GLU A 156 -6.66 3.04 -4.60
CA GLU A 156 -5.23 3.06 -4.25
C GLU A 156 -4.81 1.83 -3.44
N TYR A 157 -5.72 1.21 -2.69
CA TYR A 157 -5.41 0.09 -1.78
C TYR A 157 -6.47 -1.01 -1.86
N ASP A 158 -6.02 -2.27 -1.79
CA ASP A 158 -6.87 -3.47 -1.88
C ASP A 158 -7.81 -3.62 -0.68
N ASN A 159 -7.34 -3.20 0.50
CA ASN A 159 -8.13 -3.24 1.73
C ASN A 159 -7.74 -2.11 2.69
N PHE A 160 -8.67 -1.76 3.56
CA PHE A 160 -8.45 -0.83 4.65
C PHE A 160 -9.09 -1.42 5.90
N TYR A 161 -8.36 -1.49 7.01
CA TYR A 161 -8.82 -2.21 8.18
C TYR A 161 -8.35 -1.59 9.50
N PHE A 162 -9.18 -1.79 10.51
CA PHE A 162 -8.88 -1.56 11.91
C PHE A 162 -8.78 -2.92 12.60
N PHE A 163 -7.76 -3.11 13.42
CA PHE A 163 -7.67 -4.30 14.26
C PHE A 163 -7.12 -3.99 15.66
N GLN A 164 -7.48 -4.84 16.62
CA GLN A 164 -6.83 -4.91 17.92
C GLN A 164 -6.76 -6.37 18.34
N ALA A 165 -5.61 -6.80 18.85
CA ALA A 165 -5.34 -8.23 18.96
C ALA A 165 -5.93 -8.91 20.20
N LYS A 166 -6.19 -8.18 21.29
CA LYS A 166 -6.68 -8.75 22.56
C LYS A 166 -7.72 -7.83 23.23
N PRO A 167 -8.99 -8.27 23.36
CA PRO A 167 -9.61 -9.31 22.53
C PRO A 167 -9.53 -8.94 21.03
N THR A 168 -9.57 -9.94 20.15
CA THR A 168 -9.56 -9.75 18.70
C THR A 168 -10.77 -8.93 18.28
N ARG A 169 -10.49 -7.76 17.72
CA ARG A 169 -11.43 -6.84 17.10
C ARG A 169 -10.94 -6.57 15.71
N LEU A 170 -11.84 -6.66 14.73
CA LEU A 170 -11.52 -6.41 13.34
C LEU A 170 -12.69 -5.74 12.66
N VAL A 171 -12.41 -4.69 11.91
CA VAL A 171 -13.29 -4.17 10.86
C VAL A 171 -12.44 -4.01 9.61
N MET A 172 -12.89 -4.56 8.50
CA MET A 172 -12.19 -4.50 7.23
C MET A 172 -13.14 -4.05 6.13
N PHE A 173 -12.69 -3.08 5.32
CA PHE A 173 -13.24 -2.77 4.02
C PHE A 173 -12.41 -3.51 2.98
N GLY A 174 -13.06 -4.41 2.25
CA GLY A 174 -12.44 -5.24 1.22
C GLY A 174 -13.48 -5.75 0.22
N PRO A 175 -14.14 -4.86 -0.53
CA PRO A 175 -15.26 -5.22 -1.41
C PRO A 175 -14.84 -6.15 -2.56
N ASP A 176 -13.59 -6.01 -3.02
CA ASP A 176 -13.07 -6.73 -4.19
C ASP A 176 -12.36 -8.04 -3.82
N ARG A 177 -12.33 -8.39 -2.53
CA ARG A 177 -11.71 -9.65 -2.11
C ARG A 177 -12.55 -10.85 -2.58
N PRO A 178 -11.93 -11.89 -3.16
CA PRO A 178 -12.65 -13.05 -3.67
C PRO A 178 -13.31 -13.87 -2.55
N ASP A 179 -12.74 -13.84 -1.34
CA ASP A 179 -13.26 -14.51 -0.16
C ASP A 179 -14.44 -13.78 0.49
N ARG A 180 -14.79 -12.57 0.03
CA ARG A 180 -15.87 -11.71 0.55
C ARG A 180 -15.87 -11.55 2.08
N LEU A 181 -14.69 -11.67 2.69
CA LEU A 181 -14.49 -11.64 4.14
C LEU A 181 -15.25 -12.74 4.90
N MET A 182 -15.63 -13.85 4.23
CA MET A 182 -16.49 -14.89 4.78
C MET A 182 -15.92 -15.53 6.05
N PHE A 183 -14.59 -15.69 6.13
CA PHE A 183 -13.94 -16.21 7.33
C PHE A 183 -14.32 -15.38 8.57
N TYR A 184 -14.13 -14.07 8.54
CA TYR A 184 -14.45 -13.21 9.68
C TYR A 184 -15.96 -13.11 9.93
N ARG A 185 -16.74 -13.00 8.85
CA ARG A 185 -18.20 -12.83 8.91
C ARG A 185 -18.95 -14.07 9.38
N HIS A 186 -18.45 -15.28 9.12
CA HIS A 186 -19.20 -16.52 9.37
C HIS A 186 -18.43 -17.62 10.11
N GLU A 187 -17.11 -17.75 9.93
CA GLU A 187 -16.37 -18.95 10.37
C GLU A 187 -15.43 -18.73 11.58
N ALA A 188 -14.90 -17.52 11.75
CA ALA A 188 -13.89 -17.19 12.75
C ALA A 188 -14.31 -17.59 14.18
N PRO A 189 -13.52 -18.38 14.93
CA PRO A 189 -13.90 -18.84 16.25
C PRO A 189 -13.74 -17.71 17.30
N ALA A 190 -14.45 -17.81 18.43
CA ALA A 190 -14.29 -16.88 19.56
C ALA A 190 -12.87 -16.88 20.16
N SER A 191 -12.07 -17.90 19.88
CA SER A 191 -10.67 -18.03 20.29
C SER A 191 -9.68 -17.43 19.28
N LEU A 192 -10.14 -16.82 18.18
CA LEU A 192 -9.26 -16.22 17.18
C LEU A 192 -8.35 -15.16 17.83
N ASP A 193 -7.04 -15.28 17.58
CA ASP A 193 -6.02 -14.34 18.04
C ASP A 193 -5.23 -13.82 16.84
N VAL A 194 -5.52 -12.59 16.43
CA VAL A 194 -4.84 -11.95 15.29
C VAL A 194 -3.43 -11.42 15.64
N SER A 195 -2.97 -11.53 16.90
CA SER A 195 -1.64 -11.02 17.28
C SER A 195 -0.49 -11.71 16.54
N LYS A 196 -0.72 -12.92 16.03
CA LYS A 196 0.29 -13.70 15.29
C LYS A 196 0.21 -13.49 13.78
N GLU A 197 -0.83 -12.84 13.29
CA GLU A 197 -1.00 -12.54 11.87
C GLU A 197 0.02 -11.49 11.43
N GLU A 198 0.40 -11.54 10.16
CA GLU A 198 1.36 -10.60 9.58
C GLU A 198 0.96 -9.14 9.81
N MET A 199 -0.33 -8.82 9.62
CA MET A 199 -0.89 -7.49 9.85
C MET A 199 -0.60 -6.94 11.26
N ALA A 200 -0.55 -7.81 12.27
CA ALA A 200 -0.24 -7.42 13.63
C ALA A 200 1.26 -7.35 13.87
N GLN A 201 2.05 -8.24 13.25
CA GLN A 201 3.50 -8.28 13.43
C GLN A 201 4.20 -7.07 12.79
N ILE A 202 3.79 -6.64 11.59
CA ILE A 202 4.45 -5.53 10.87
C ILE A 202 4.25 -4.17 11.54
N THR A 203 3.24 -4.02 12.40
CA THR A 203 2.98 -2.77 13.14
C THR A 203 3.71 -2.67 14.47
N LEU A 204 4.46 -3.71 14.87
CA LEU A 204 5.12 -3.74 16.18
C LEU A 204 6.42 -2.94 16.13
N PRO A 205 6.71 -2.10 17.14
CA PRO A 205 7.93 -1.29 17.15
C PRO A 205 9.22 -2.10 17.01
N ARG A 206 9.25 -3.33 17.53
CA ARG A 206 10.42 -4.23 17.41
C ARG A 206 10.73 -4.67 15.97
N ASN A 207 9.76 -4.58 15.07
CA ASN A 207 9.85 -4.98 13.67
C ASN A 207 9.98 -3.77 12.74
N ASP A 208 10.03 -2.56 13.29
CA ASP A 208 10.27 -1.33 12.53
C ASP A 208 11.75 -1.30 12.12
N PRO A 209 12.08 -1.32 10.81
CA PRO A 209 13.46 -1.24 10.38
C PRO A 209 14.09 0.09 10.85
N PRO A 210 15.37 0.09 11.26
CA PRO A 210 16.05 1.32 11.62
C PRO A 210 16.00 2.31 10.46
N ALA A 211 15.69 3.58 10.74
CA ALA A 211 15.61 4.63 9.73
C ALA A 211 16.87 4.61 8.85
N SER A 212 16.69 4.42 7.55
CA SER A 212 17.80 4.40 6.60
C SER A 212 18.50 5.77 6.64
N PRO A 213 19.83 5.84 6.81
CA PRO A 213 20.52 7.12 6.79
C PRO A 213 20.23 7.83 5.48
N ALA A 214 19.81 9.09 5.58
CA ALA A 214 19.51 9.94 4.43
C ALA A 214 20.66 9.87 3.42
N ALA A 215 20.31 9.70 2.14
CA ALA A 215 21.29 9.69 1.06
C ALA A 215 22.16 10.95 1.16
N PRO A 216 23.49 10.85 1.01
CA PRO A 216 24.37 12.00 1.10
C PRO A 216 23.93 13.02 0.06
N THR A 217 23.62 14.23 0.53
CA THR A 217 23.36 15.38 -0.31
C THR A 217 24.61 15.61 -1.16
N CYS A 218 24.55 15.33 -2.47
CA CYS A 218 25.56 15.82 -3.41
C CYS A 218 25.52 17.35 -3.40
N SER A 219 26.46 17.96 -2.69
CA SER A 219 26.79 19.37 -2.83
C SER A 219 27.35 19.61 -4.23
N ALA A 220 26.77 20.60 -4.92
CA ALA A 220 27.18 21.10 -6.23
C ALA A 220 28.57 21.76 -6.19
#